data_AF-A0A9E5UAQ9-F1
#
_entry.id   AF-A0A9E5UAQ9-F1
#
_cell.length_a   1.000
_cell.length_b   1.000
_cell.length_c   1.000
_cell.angle_alpha   90.00
_cell.angle_beta   90.00
_cell.angle_gamma   90.00
#
_symmetry.space_group_name_H-M   'P 1'
#
loop_
_entity.id
_entity.type
_entity.pdbx_description
1 polymer ?
#
loop_
_entity_poly.entity_id
_entity_poly.type
_entity_poly.pdbx_seq_one_letter_code
_entity_poly.pdbx_strand_id
1 'polypeptide(L)'
;VRVHAMNTVDDLLASGGTRESALRKAMDIIGREGRGVVVLIRESRPDAISARLNQGAEGQSMPRLLEYGIGAQILLDLGVREMVLLSNSPARKIVGLEGYGLKVAGQRSLEPDA
;
A
#
# COMPACT_ATOMS: atom_id res chain seq x y z
N VAL A 1 8.99 2.82 3.60
CA VAL A 1 8.39 2.72 2.24
C VAL A 1 7.01 2.10 2.36
N ARG A 2 6.03 2.62 1.62
CA ARG A 2 4.67 2.07 1.54
C ARG A 2 4.31 1.82 0.08
N VAL A 3 3.87 0.62 -0.26
CA VAL A 3 3.17 0.34 -1.52
C VAL A 3 1.70 0.16 -1.16
N HIS A 4 0.84 0.98 -1.75
CA HIS A 4 -0.56 1.08 -1.38
C HIS A 4 -1.45 0.92 -2.62
N ALA A 5 -2.25 -0.14 -2.62
CA ALA A 5 -3.34 -0.29 -3.56
C ALA A 5 -4.45 0.70 -3.19
N MET A 6 -4.68 1.68 -4.06
CA MET A 6 -5.57 2.79 -3.80
C MET A 6 -7.03 2.33 -3.86
N ASN A 7 -7.79 2.67 -2.82
CA ASN A 7 -9.23 2.61 -2.77
C ASN A 7 -9.81 4.02 -2.85
N THR A 8 -10.38 4.39 -4.00
CA THR A 8 -10.94 5.73 -4.20
C THR A 8 -11.98 6.14 -3.14
N VAL A 9 -12.85 5.22 -2.71
CA VAL A 9 -13.92 5.53 -1.74
C VAL A 9 -13.35 5.74 -0.33
N ASP A 10 -12.40 4.90 0.09
CA ASP A 10 -11.84 4.98 1.44
C ASP A 10 -10.74 6.04 1.56
N ASP A 11 -9.89 6.17 0.55
CA ASP A 11 -8.71 7.03 0.58
C ASP A 11 -9.01 8.48 0.19
N LEU A 12 -10.00 8.73 -0.67
CA LEU A 12 -10.38 10.10 -1.07
C LEU A 12 -11.64 10.60 -0.37
N LEU A 13 -12.65 9.75 -0.20
CA LEU A 13 -13.95 10.18 0.36
C LEU A 13 -14.08 9.92 1.87
N ALA A 14 -13.11 9.24 2.49
CA ALA A 14 -13.13 8.86 3.90
C ALA A 14 -14.42 8.14 4.34
N SER A 15 -15.05 7.40 3.42
CA SER A 15 -16.42 6.89 3.59
C SER A 15 -16.54 5.77 4.64
N GLY A 16 -15.41 5.31 5.21
CA GLY A 16 -15.33 4.28 6.26
C GLY A 16 -15.43 4.79 7.71
N GLY A 17 -15.72 6.07 7.95
CA GLY A 17 -15.87 6.66 9.28
C GLY A 17 -14.56 7.16 9.93
N THR A 18 -14.56 7.39 11.25
CA THR A 18 -13.46 7.97 12.08
C THR A 18 -12.12 7.23 12.03
N ARG A 19 -12.01 6.13 11.27
CA ARG A 19 -10.77 5.37 11.10
C ARG A 19 -9.94 6.03 10.01
N GLU A 20 -8.88 6.71 10.43
CA GLU A 20 -7.90 7.32 9.53
C GLU A 20 -7.38 6.32 8.48
N SER A 21 -7.38 6.74 7.20
CA SER A 21 -6.99 5.88 6.09
C SER A 21 -5.56 5.37 6.24
N ALA A 22 -5.32 4.12 5.83
CA ALA A 22 -3.99 3.53 5.87
C ALA A 22 -2.97 4.35 5.05
N LEU A 23 -3.45 5.05 4.02
CA LEU A 23 -2.66 6.00 3.25
C LEU A 23 -2.21 7.19 4.10
N ARG A 24 -3.14 7.88 4.78
CA ARG A 24 -2.81 9.05 5.60
C ARG A 24 -1.83 8.70 6.71
N LYS A 25 -2.03 7.58 7.40
CA LYS A 25 -1.08 7.09 8.42
C LYS A 25 0.30 6.84 7.86
N ALA A 26 0.39 6.21 6.69
CA ALA A 26 1.69 5.96 6.05
C ALA A 26 2.38 7.27 5.66
N MET A 27 1.63 8.26 5.16
CA MET A 27 2.14 9.59 4.85
C MET A 27 2.62 10.31 6.11
N ASP A 28 1.88 10.26 7.20
CA ASP A 28 2.26 10.87 8.48
C ASP A 28 3.54 10.23 9.05
N ILE A 29 3.65 8.90 9.06
CA ILE A 29 4.84 8.18 9.51
C ILE A 29 6.05 8.56 8.64
N ILE A 30 5.91 8.55 7.32
CA ILE A 30 7.01 8.90 6.39
C ILE A 30 7.40 10.38 6.52
N GLY A 31 6.41 11.26 6.68
CA GLY A 31 6.63 12.69 6.87
C GLY A 31 7.43 12.99 8.14
N ARG A 32 7.12 12.30 9.25
CA ARG A 32 7.89 12.40 10.50
C ARG A 32 9.32 11.90 10.36
N GLU A 33 9.55 10.87 9.57
CA GLU A 33 10.90 10.34 9.33
C GLU A 33 11.74 11.25 8.40
N GLY A 34 11.10 12.23 7.73
CA GLY A 34 11.74 13.15 6.79
C GLY A 34 12.26 12.51 5.50
N ARG A 35 12.10 11.18 5.34
CA ARG A 35 12.52 10.42 4.16
C ARG A 35 11.63 9.21 3.94
N GLY A 36 11.26 8.94 2.69
CA GLY A 36 10.57 7.72 2.32
C GLY A 36 9.81 7.86 1.01
N VAL A 37 9.19 6.74 0.60
CA VAL A 37 8.41 6.64 -0.63
C VAL A 37 7.04 6.05 -0.31
N VAL A 38 6.00 6.66 -0.87
CA VAL A 38 4.64 6.11 -0.96
C VAL A 38 4.34 5.85 -2.43
N VAL A 39 4.16 4.60 -2.80
CA VAL A 39 3.73 4.19 -4.14
C VAL A 39 2.23 3.95 -4.10
N LEU A 40 1.50 4.65 -4.97
CA LEU A 40 0.05 4.48 -5.15
C LEU A 40 -0.19 3.64 -6.41
N ILE A 41 -0.71 2.42 -6.22
CA ILE A 41 -1.14 1.56 -7.32
C ILE A 41 -2.63 1.79 -7.52
N ARG A 42 -3.00 2.33 -8.68
CA ARG A 42 -4.42 2.58 -9.01
C ARG A 42 -5.10 1.30 -9.45
N GLU A 43 -6.34 1.15 -9.03
CA GLU A 43 -7.29 0.22 -9.63
C GLU A 43 -7.66 0.74 -11.03
N SER A 44 -7.32 -0.02 -12.08
CA SER A 44 -7.53 0.41 -13.48
C SER A 44 -8.93 0.07 -14.02
N ARG A 45 -9.71 -0.71 -13.26
CA ARG A 45 -11.04 -1.14 -13.64
C ARG A 45 -12.03 0.04 -13.71
N PRO A 46 -12.67 0.28 -14.88
CA PRO A 46 -13.64 1.36 -15.03
C PRO A 46 -14.86 1.24 -14.11
N ASP A 47 -15.23 0.01 -13.74
CA ASP A 47 -16.40 -0.29 -12.92
C ASP A 47 -16.08 -0.37 -11.41
N ALA A 48 -14.83 -0.14 -10.99
CA ALA A 48 -14.39 -0.39 -9.62
C ALA A 48 -15.19 0.39 -8.56
N ILE A 49 -15.50 1.66 -8.84
CA ILE A 49 -16.26 2.51 -7.92
C ILE A 49 -17.70 2.00 -7.82
N SER A 50 -18.37 1.83 -8.97
CA SER A 50 -19.74 1.33 -9.03
C SER A 50 -19.88 -0.06 -8.40
N ALA A 51 -18.93 -0.96 -8.65
CA ALA A 51 -18.91 -2.30 -8.07
C ALA A 51 -18.82 -2.26 -6.53
N ARG A 52 -17.97 -1.40 -5.96
CA ARG A 52 -17.83 -1.25 -4.50
C ARG A 52 -19.05 -0.62 -3.86
N LEU A 53 -19.67 0.37 -4.51
CA LEU A 53 -20.92 0.95 -4.02
C LEU A 53 -22.07 -0.07 -4.02
N ASN A 54 -22.10 -0.95 -5.04
CA ASN A 54 -23.17 -1.95 -5.20
C ASN A 54 -22.97 -3.21 -4.36
N GLN A 55 -21.74 -3.65 -4.11
CA GLN A 55 -21.43 -4.90 -3.38
C GLN A 55 -21.15 -4.68 -1.89
N GLY A 56 -21.15 -3.44 -1.41
CA GLY A 56 -20.47 -3.11 -0.16
C GLY A 56 -18.94 -3.23 -0.31
N ALA A 57 -18.18 -2.89 0.74
CA ALA A 57 -16.71 -2.75 0.71
C ALA A 57 -15.89 -3.99 0.30
N GLU A 58 -16.53 -5.10 -0.07
CA GLU A 58 -15.91 -6.39 -0.44
C GLU A 58 -15.79 -6.61 -1.96
N GLY A 59 -15.91 -5.55 -2.77
CA GLY A 59 -15.70 -5.64 -4.22
C GLY A 59 -14.32 -6.20 -4.59
N GLN A 60 -14.30 -7.27 -5.40
CA GLN A 60 -13.10 -8.01 -5.79
C GLN A 60 -12.01 -7.07 -6.32
N SER A 61 -10.96 -6.87 -5.50
CA SER A 61 -9.78 -6.08 -5.86
C SER A 61 -8.86 -6.88 -6.78
N MET A 62 -8.04 -6.18 -7.57
CA MET A 62 -6.97 -6.76 -8.38
C MET A 62 -6.15 -7.82 -7.59
N PRO A 63 -5.60 -8.85 -8.28
CA PRO A 63 -4.75 -9.82 -7.62
C PRO A 63 -3.55 -9.10 -6.98
N ARG A 64 -3.49 -9.12 -5.65
CA ARG A 64 -2.45 -8.44 -4.85
C ARG A 64 -1.01 -8.67 -5.36
N LEU A 65 -0.74 -9.84 -5.94
CA LEU A 65 0.56 -10.19 -6.54
C LEU A 65 0.97 -9.27 -7.70
N LEU A 66 0.03 -8.84 -8.55
CA LEU A 66 0.32 -7.95 -9.68
C LEU A 66 0.72 -6.55 -9.19
N GLU A 67 0.05 -6.08 -8.14
CA GLU A 67 0.31 -4.79 -7.50
C GLU A 67 1.71 -4.74 -6.86
N TYR A 68 2.15 -5.87 -6.28
CA TYR A 68 3.50 -5.97 -5.70
C TYR A 68 4.60 -5.95 -6.76
N GLY A 69 4.41 -6.59 -7.91
CA GLY A 69 5.40 -6.60 -8.99
C GLY A 69 5.65 -5.20 -9.57
N ILE A 70 4.56 -4.48 -9.89
CA ILE A 70 4.66 -3.09 -10.36
C ILE A 70 5.24 -2.18 -9.27
N GLY A 71 4.80 -2.33 -8.02
CA GLY A 71 5.35 -1.58 -6.90
C GLY A 71 6.86 -1.81 -6.73
N ALA A 72 7.32 -3.05 -6.89
CA ALA A 72 8.74 -3.39 -6.83
C ALA A 72 9.55 -2.72 -7.94
N GLN A 73 9.06 -2.75 -9.19
CA GLN A 73 9.72 -2.10 -10.33
C GLN A 73 9.83 -0.59 -10.14
N ILE A 74 8.73 0.08 -9.74
CA ILE A 74 8.74 1.51 -9.44
C ILE A 74 9.79 1.85 -8.38
N LEU A 75 9.88 1.05 -7.31
CA LEU A 75 10.87 1.28 -6.25
C LEU A 75 12.31 1.12 -6.75
N LEU A 76 12.58 0.15 -7.61
CA LEU A 76 13.89 -0.03 -8.21
C LEU A 76 14.28 1.15 -9.11
N ASP A 77 13.36 1.63 -9.93
CA ASP A 77 13.56 2.76 -10.83
C ASP A 77 13.83 4.05 -10.06
N LEU A 78 13.22 4.20 -8.87
CA LEU A 78 13.51 5.28 -7.92
C LEU A 78 14.84 5.08 -7.15
N GLY A 79 15.58 4.02 -7.43
CA GLY A 79 16.87 3.72 -6.79
C GLY A 79 16.76 3.08 -5.39
N VAL A 80 15.57 2.70 -4.95
CA VAL A 80 15.39 1.98 -3.68
C VAL A 80 15.95 0.57 -3.84
N ARG A 81 16.75 0.13 -2.86
CA ARG A 81 17.36 -1.21 -2.81
C ARG A 81 17.17 -1.88 -1.45
N GLU A 82 17.18 -1.09 -0.38
CA GLU A 82 16.92 -1.54 0.98
C GLU A 82 15.90 -0.61 1.66
N MET A 83 14.92 -1.18 2.36
CA MET A 83 13.84 -0.39 2.96
C MET A 83 13.22 -1.04 4.20
N VAL A 84 12.66 -0.18 5.07
CA VAL A 84 11.65 -0.59 6.06
C VAL A 84 10.27 -0.49 5.41
N LEU A 85 9.53 -1.59 5.35
CA LEU A 85 8.20 -1.65 4.74
C LEU A 85 7.12 -1.29 5.75
N LEU A 86 6.24 -0.35 5.41
CA LEU A 86 5.05 -0.01 6.17
C LEU A 86 3.88 -0.91 5.72
N SER A 87 3.51 -1.89 6.54
CA SER A 87 2.49 -2.87 6.18
C SER A 87 1.91 -3.57 7.41
N ASN A 88 0.59 -3.80 7.40
CA ASN A 88 -0.12 -4.63 8.39
C ASN A 88 -0.30 -6.08 7.89
N SER A 89 0.16 -6.39 6.68
CA SER A 89 0.08 -7.76 6.13
C SER A 89 1.12 -8.66 6.80
N PRO A 90 0.85 -9.97 6.99
CA PRO A 90 1.82 -10.90 7.56
C PRO A 90 3.13 -10.93 6.75
N ALA A 91 4.27 -10.97 7.44
CA ALA A 91 5.60 -10.95 6.83
C ALA A 91 5.81 -12.02 5.74
N ARG A 92 5.21 -13.21 5.91
CA ARG A 92 5.26 -14.31 4.92
C ARG A 92 4.63 -13.97 3.56
N LYS A 93 3.78 -12.95 3.47
CA LYS A 93 3.19 -12.49 2.19
C LYS A 93 4.11 -11.51 1.43
N ILE A 94 5.26 -11.16 2.00
CA ILE A 94 6.26 -10.25 1.42
C ILE A 94 7.38 -11.06 0.70
N VAL A 95 7.22 -12.38 0.60
CA VAL A 95 8.16 -13.26 -0.10
C VAL A 95 8.05 -13.01 -1.60
N GLY A 96 9.17 -12.65 -2.24
CA GLY A 96 9.24 -12.39 -3.69
C GLY A 96 9.92 -11.07 -4.07
N LEU A 97 10.06 -10.11 -3.14
CA LEU A 97 10.75 -8.84 -3.41
C LEU A 97 12.26 -9.00 -3.65
N GLU A 98 12.87 -10.04 -3.06
CA GLU A 98 14.28 -10.36 -3.28
C GLU A 98 14.56 -10.71 -4.75
N GLY A 99 13.61 -11.34 -5.45
CA GLY A 99 13.71 -11.62 -6.89
C GLY A 99 13.70 -10.38 -7.77
N TYR A 100 13.27 -9.23 -7.22
CA TYR A 100 13.36 -7.92 -7.86
C TYR A 100 14.63 -7.17 -7.46
N GLY A 101 15.48 -7.70 -6.57
CA GLY A 101 16.65 -6.99 -6.04
C GLY A 101 16.31 -5.97 -4.95
N LEU A 102 15.18 -6.14 -4.27
CA LEU A 102 14.78 -5.33 -3.12
C LEU A 102 14.97 -6.11 -1.81
N LYS A 103 15.66 -5.50 -0.84
CA LYS A 103 15.84 -6.02 0.51
C LYS A 103 14.92 -5.33 1.50
N VAL A 104 14.15 -6.11 2.25
CA VAL A 104 13.32 -5.59 3.36
C VAL A 104 14.11 -5.68 4.65
N ALA A 105 14.65 -4.56 5.12
CA ALA A 105 15.44 -4.47 6.36
C ALA A 105 14.56 -4.60 7.62
N GLY A 106 13.26 -4.34 7.49
CA GLY A 106 12.30 -4.49 8.57
C GLY A 106 10.87 -4.19 8.10
N GLN A 107 9.91 -4.57 8.92
CA GLN A 107 8.50 -4.25 8.72
C GLN A 107 8.00 -3.45 9.93
N ARG A 108 7.31 -2.33 9.67
CA ARG A 108 6.69 -1.50 10.69
C ARG A 108 5.18 -1.46 10.45
N SER A 109 4.40 -1.62 11.51
CA SER A 109 2.94 -1.53 11.47
C SER A 109 2.50 -0.09 11.19
N LEU A 110 1.30 0.07 10.64
CA LEU A 110 0.60 1.36 10.52
C LEU A 110 -0.24 1.67 11.76
N GLU A 111 -0.40 0.72 12.68
CA GLU A 111 -1.05 0.95 13.97
C GLU A 111 -0.04 1.52 14.96
N PRO A 112 -0.44 2.45 15.85
CA PRO A 112 0.43 2.94 16.90
C PRO A 112 0.84 1.78 17.82
N ASP A 113 2.09 1.77 18.26
CA ASP A 113 2.55 0.86 19.30
C ASP A 113 1.66 1.08 20.54
N ALA A 114 1.00 0.02 21.00
CA ALA A 114 0.08 0.04 22.13
C ALA A 114 0.81 0.32 23.46
#